data_AF-A0A9N8DID8-F1
#
_entry.id   AF-A0A9N8DID8-F1
#
_cell.length_a   1.000
_cell.length_b   1.000
_cell.length_c   1.000
_cell.angle_alpha   90.00
_cell.angle_beta   90.00
_cell.angle_gamma   90.00
#
_symmetry.space_group_name_H-M   'P 1'
#
loop_
_entity.id
_entity.type
_entity.pdbx_description
1 polymer ?
#
loop_
_entity_poly.entity_id
_entity_poly.type
_entity_poly.pdbx_seq_one_letter_code
_entity_poly.pdbx_strand_id
1 'polypeptide(L)'
;MTSFPLLLGCALVAFGPFMSLFFLVVYQKSQLVIIVTTSAFFFLVSALAGSFVWWLFAAVGLDDLVSLLLPGVLSQFIFRCCFVALYHKVEKVVRLCIEQEDARGQSGTNQDLEEYDENWTAAAKLRLQINDASCGVAAGVGFGGMHAIMLYGTLLASESGNVGVLYQESCPDIPSLAQSAVYALCFSIMDIFWMLLTFFGMRRRLLYHRGREFEDNIRGFGSYFGNSRSGGNLALMFVLLSHLGSSIVTVASFFEKGCYVTIPSLVGITLFTAYTFWAGTARIYMPPENSDQSISRTASRVEADQAPVPRRTRMD
;
A
#
# COMPACT_ATOMS: atom_id res chain seq x y z
N MET A 1 -3.70 -39.41 -1.02
CA MET A 1 -4.83 -38.53 -1.42
C MET A 1 -4.66 -37.25 -0.61
N THR A 2 -4.39 -36.10 -1.23
CA THR A 2 -4.59 -34.81 -0.56
C THR A 2 -6.03 -34.80 -0.09
N SER A 3 -6.23 -34.77 1.22
CA SER A 3 -7.58 -34.70 1.76
C SER A 3 -8.14 -33.34 1.33
N PHE A 4 -9.34 -33.31 0.75
CA PHE A 4 -10.04 -32.06 0.44
C PHE A 4 -9.99 -31.03 1.60
N PRO A 5 -10.07 -31.43 2.89
CA PRO A 5 -9.82 -30.55 4.03
C PRO A 5 -8.44 -29.86 4.03
N LEU A 6 -7.36 -30.56 3.67
CA LEU A 6 -6.02 -29.98 3.60
C LEU A 6 -5.95 -28.90 2.51
N LEU A 7 -6.47 -29.21 1.32
CA LEU A 7 -6.51 -28.28 0.18
C LEU A 7 -7.28 -27.00 0.54
N LEU A 8 -8.50 -27.16 1.06
CA LEU A 8 -9.36 -26.05 1.45
C LEU A 8 -8.75 -25.24 2.60
N GLY A 9 -8.18 -25.91 3.61
CA GLY A 9 -7.52 -25.26 4.73
C GLY A 9 -6.33 -24.42 4.28
N CYS A 10 -5.45 -24.96 3.42
CA CYS A 10 -4.30 -24.22 2.90
C CYS A 10 -4.73 -23.06 1.99
N ALA A 11 -5.76 -23.24 1.17
CA ALA A 11 -6.33 -22.16 0.36
C ALA A 11 -6.89 -21.02 1.21
N LEU A 12 -7.61 -21.34 2.30
CA LEU A 12 -8.12 -20.35 3.25
C LEU A 12 -7.00 -19.64 4.01
N VAL A 13 -5.92 -20.33 4.38
CA VAL A 13 -4.75 -19.71 5.00
C VAL A 13 -4.08 -18.73 4.04
N ALA A 14 -3.84 -19.14 2.78
CA ALA A 14 -3.17 -18.32 1.78
C ALA A 14 -3.99 -17.09 1.38
N PHE A 15 -5.29 -17.26 1.09
CA PHE A 15 -6.14 -16.21 0.53
C PHE A 15 -7.04 -15.51 1.57
N GLY A 16 -7.10 -16.01 2.80
CA GLY A 16 -8.01 -15.54 3.85
C GLY A 16 -7.91 -14.04 4.16
N PRO A 17 -6.72 -13.49 4.48
CA PRO A 17 -6.60 -12.06 4.77
C PRO A 17 -6.95 -11.19 3.57
N PHE A 18 -6.53 -11.60 2.37
CA PHE A 18 -6.86 -10.91 1.12
C PHE A 18 -8.38 -10.87 0.90
N MET A 19 -9.06 -12.03 0.96
CA MET A 19 -10.50 -12.12 0.77
C MET A 19 -11.28 -11.36 1.84
N SER A 20 -10.85 -11.45 3.11
CA SER A 20 -11.46 -10.72 4.22
C SER A 20 -11.40 -9.20 3.99
N LEU A 21 -10.22 -8.66 3.68
CA LEU A 21 -10.07 -7.22 3.42
C LEU A 21 -10.77 -6.79 2.13
N PHE A 22 -10.78 -7.64 1.11
CA PHE A 22 -11.49 -7.36 -0.13
C PHE A 22 -13.00 -7.21 0.13
N PHE A 23 -13.65 -8.18 0.77
CA PHE A 23 -15.09 -8.11 1.01
C PHE A 23 -15.48 -7.07 2.07
N LEU A 24 -14.69 -6.92 3.13
CA LEU A 24 -15.04 -6.01 4.23
C LEU A 24 -14.72 -4.55 3.95
N VAL A 25 -13.63 -4.25 3.23
CA VAL A 25 -13.16 -2.87 3.03
C VAL A 25 -13.33 -2.43 1.58
N VAL A 26 -12.85 -3.22 0.63
CA VAL A 26 -12.78 -2.82 -0.78
C VAL A 26 -14.16 -2.86 -1.44
N TYR A 27 -14.92 -3.92 -1.24
CA TYR A 27 -16.20 -4.15 -1.93
C TYR A 27 -17.27 -3.12 -1.56
N GLN A 28 -17.13 -2.45 -0.42
CA GLN A 28 -18.05 -1.41 0.03
C GLN A 28 -18.05 -0.17 -0.89
N LYS A 29 -17.00 0.06 -1.68
CA LYS A 29 -16.85 1.24 -2.54
C LYS A 29 -16.27 0.85 -3.90
N SER A 30 -17.00 1.14 -4.99
CA SER A 30 -16.56 0.84 -6.37
C SER A 30 -15.20 1.48 -6.72
N GLN A 31 -14.91 2.67 -6.20
CA GLN A 31 -13.62 3.33 -6.39
C GLN A 31 -12.45 2.51 -5.83
N LEU A 32 -12.61 1.89 -4.66
CA LEU A 32 -11.57 1.04 -4.08
C LEU A 32 -11.35 -0.21 -4.93
N VAL A 33 -12.42 -0.77 -5.51
CA VAL A 33 -12.32 -1.92 -6.44
C VAL A 33 -11.45 -1.58 -7.65
N ILE A 34 -11.60 -0.37 -8.22
CA ILE A 34 -10.76 0.10 -9.34
C ILE A 34 -9.28 0.19 -8.92
N ILE A 35 -9.01 0.63 -7.69
CA ILE A 35 -7.65 0.72 -7.15
C ILE A 35 -7.04 -0.68 -6.95
N VAL A 36 -7.82 -1.65 -6.47
CA VAL A 36 -7.37 -3.05 -6.34
C VAL A 36 -7.02 -3.65 -7.70
N THR A 37 -7.89 -3.51 -8.70
CA THR A 37 -7.66 -4.09 -10.02
C THR A 37 -6.49 -3.43 -10.75
N THR A 38 -6.36 -2.11 -10.66
CA THR A 38 -5.23 -1.40 -11.26
C THR A 38 -3.90 -1.70 -10.57
N SER A 39 -3.86 -1.76 -9.23
CA SER A 39 -2.64 -2.15 -8.50
C SER A 39 -2.22 -3.61 -8.76
N ALA A 40 -3.18 -4.53 -8.87
CA ALA A 40 -2.98 -5.90 -9.31
C ALA A 40 -2.37 -5.97 -10.73
N PHE A 41 -2.85 -5.15 -11.66
CA PHE A 41 -2.26 -5.04 -12.99
C PHE A 41 -0.82 -4.53 -12.93
N PHE A 42 -0.53 -3.49 -12.14
CA PHE A 42 0.83 -3.00 -11.94
C PHE A 42 1.78 -4.05 -11.35
N PHE A 43 1.27 -4.93 -10.47
CA PHE A 43 2.04 -6.08 -9.99
C PHE A 43 2.44 -7.00 -11.15
N LEU A 44 1.49 -7.38 -12.01
CA LEU A 44 1.77 -8.26 -13.15
C LEU A 44 2.78 -7.63 -14.13
N VAL A 45 2.65 -6.34 -14.43
CA VAL A 45 3.63 -5.62 -15.26
C VAL A 45 5.01 -5.60 -14.59
N SER A 46 5.06 -5.43 -13.27
CA SER A 46 6.33 -5.47 -12.52
C SER A 46 6.98 -6.84 -12.54
N ALA A 47 6.19 -7.93 -12.47
CA ALA A 47 6.68 -9.29 -12.58
C ALA A 47 7.23 -9.56 -13.98
N LEU A 48 6.50 -9.13 -15.03
CA LEU A 48 6.96 -9.23 -16.42
C LEU A 48 8.28 -8.46 -16.64
N ALA A 49 8.37 -7.24 -16.12
CA ALA A 49 9.60 -6.45 -16.18
C ALA A 49 10.75 -7.12 -15.40
N GLY A 50 10.45 -7.72 -14.25
CA GLY A 50 11.43 -8.50 -13.47
C GLY A 50 11.98 -9.69 -14.27
N SER A 51 11.11 -10.45 -14.92
CA SER A 51 11.51 -11.57 -15.80
C SER A 51 12.35 -11.10 -17.00
N PHE A 52 12.02 -9.95 -17.60
CA PHE A 52 12.80 -9.38 -18.70
C PHE A 52 14.20 -8.95 -18.25
N VAL A 53 14.33 -8.32 -17.08
CA VAL A 53 15.63 -7.93 -16.52
C VAL A 53 16.46 -9.15 -16.15
N TRP A 54 15.85 -10.19 -15.57
CA TRP A 54 16.53 -11.45 -15.30
C TRP A 54 17.07 -12.10 -16.59
N TRP A 55 16.27 -12.13 -17.66
CA TRP A 55 16.71 -12.62 -18.97
C TRP A 55 17.94 -11.88 -19.50
N LEU A 56 18.01 -10.56 -19.29
CA LEU A 56 19.17 -9.76 -19.67
C LEU A 56 20.43 -10.14 -18.85
N PHE A 57 20.28 -10.41 -17.55
CA PHE A 57 21.40 -10.82 -16.70
C PHE A 57 21.91 -12.23 -17.03
N ALA A 58 21.00 -13.16 -17.33
CA ALA A 58 21.35 -14.49 -17.82
C ALA A 58 22.15 -14.40 -19.13
N ALA A 59 21.79 -13.48 -20.04
CA ALA A 59 22.52 -13.26 -21.28
C ALA A 59 23.96 -12.74 -21.08
N VAL A 60 24.25 -12.09 -19.94
CA VAL A 60 25.58 -11.58 -19.56
C VAL A 60 26.40 -12.65 -18.79
N GLY A 61 25.79 -13.78 -18.42
CA GLY A 61 26.43 -14.86 -17.67
C GLY A 61 26.48 -14.63 -16.15
N LEU A 62 25.59 -13.81 -15.61
CA LEU A 62 25.41 -13.63 -14.17
C LEU A 62 24.32 -14.58 -13.67
N ASP A 63 24.67 -15.84 -13.44
CA ASP A 63 23.73 -16.89 -13.02
C ASP A 63 23.63 -17.07 -11.50
N ASP A 64 24.16 -16.12 -10.72
CA ASP A 64 24.11 -16.18 -9.27
C ASP A 64 22.68 -16.02 -8.73
N LEU A 65 22.41 -16.59 -7.55
CA LEU A 65 21.16 -16.42 -6.81
C LEU A 65 20.73 -14.94 -6.66
N VAL A 66 21.70 -14.04 -6.55
CA VAL A 66 21.48 -12.58 -6.47
C VAL A 66 20.83 -12.05 -7.75
N SER A 67 21.20 -12.62 -8.91
CA SER A 67 20.65 -12.28 -10.23
C SER A 67 19.17 -12.65 -10.35
N LEU A 68 18.71 -13.68 -9.62
CA LEU A 68 17.30 -14.06 -9.59
C LEU A 68 16.47 -13.13 -8.69
N LEU A 69 16.97 -12.85 -7.48
CA LEU A 69 16.21 -12.13 -6.45
C LEU A 69 16.14 -10.62 -6.71
N LEU A 70 17.27 -10.01 -7.07
CA LEU A 70 17.41 -8.57 -7.13
C LEU A 70 16.51 -7.93 -8.20
N PRO A 71 16.40 -8.44 -9.44
CA PRO A 71 15.51 -7.88 -10.46
C PRO A 71 14.04 -7.91 -10.07
N GLY A 72 13.58 -9.01 -9.46
CA GLY A 72 12.19 -9.16 -9.04
C GLY A 72 11.81 -8.13 -7.97
N VAL A 73 12.59 -8.07 -6.89
CA VAL A 73 12.34 -7.17 -5.75
C VAL A 73 12.42 -5.69 -6.18
N LEU A 74 13.45 -5.32 -6.96
CA LEU A 74 13.64 -3.95 -7.43
C LEU A 74 12.54 -3.53 -8.41
N SER A 75 12.18 -4.40 -9.36
CA SER A 75 11.11 -4.12 -10.31
C SER A 75 9.77 -3.90 -9.58
N GLN A 76 9.40 -4.81 -8.68
CA GLN A 76 8.19 -4.69 -7.88
C GLN A 76 8.18 -3.41 -7.03
N PHE A 77 9.30 -3.04 -6.42
CA PHE A 77 9.42 -1.79 -5.65
C PHE A 77 9.27 -0.53 -6.53
N ILE A 78 9.91 -0.51 -7.70
CA ILE A 78 9.83 0.61 -8.65
C ILE A 78 8.38 0.79 -9.13
N PHE A 79 7.73 -0.29 -9.55
CA PHE A 79 6.35 -0.24 -10.03
C PHE A 79 5.36 0.13 -8.91
N ARG A 80 5.62 -0.27 -7.66
CA ARG A 80 4.87 0.19 -6.49
C ARG A 80 4.97 1.70 -6.32
N CYS A 81 6.18 2.25 -6.40
CA CYS A 81 6.38 3.71 -6.34
C CYS A 81 5.74 4.43 -7.53
N CYS A 82 5.81 3.85 -8.74
CA CYS A 82 5.20 4.38 -9.96
C CYS A 82 3.68 4.44 -9.83
N PHE A 83 3.05 3.35 -9.37
CA PHE A 83 1.62 3.27 -9.12
C PHE A 83 1.15 4.37 -8.16
N VAL A 84 1.82 4.53 -7.01
CA VAL A 84 1.48 5.57 -6.02
C VAL A 84 1.71 6.97 -6.56
N ALA A 85 2.77 7.20 -7.35
CA ALA A 85 3.00 8.48 -8.00
C ALA A 85 1.89 8.83 -9.00
N LEU A 86 1.43 7.85 -9.80
CA LEU A 86 0.32 8.03 -10.73
C LEU A 86 -0.99 8.28 -9.98
N TYR A 87 -1.24 7.54 -8.90
CA TYR A 87 -2.40 7.75 -8.04
C TYR A 87 -2.50 9.21 -7.57
N HIS A 88 -1.42 9.77 -6.99
CA HIS A 88 -1.44 11.15 -6.52
C HIS A 88 -1.56 12.19 -7.65
N LYS A 89 -1.07 11.88 -8.86
CA LYS A 89 -1.30 12.74 -10.04
C LYS A 89 -2.77 12.76 -10.41
N VAL A 90 -3.42 11.60 -10.46
CA VAL A 90 -4.86 11.49 -10.74
C VAL A 90 -5.67 12.20 -9.66
N GLU A 91 -5.33 11.98 -8.38
CA GLU A 91 -5.96 12.67 -7.25
C GLU A 91 -5.90 14.19 -7.41
N LYS A 92 -4.74 14.74 -7.79
CA LYS A 92 -4.57 16.18 -8.03
C LYS A 92 -5.44 16.69 -9.18
N VAL A 93 -5.49 15.96 -10.31
CA VAL A 93 -6.31 16.36 -11.46
C VAL A 93 -7.79 16.35 -11.09
N VAL A 94 -8.25 15.32 -10.39
CA VAL A 94 -9.65 15.19 -9.97
C VAL A 94 -10.03 16.32 -9.01
N ARG A 95 -9.17 16.69 -8.06
CA ARG A 95 -9.41 17.84 -7.17
C ARG A 95 -9.54 19.15 -7.95
N LEU A 96 -8.65 19.41 -8.90
CA LEU A 96 -8.70 20.62 -9.73
C LEU A 96 -9.96 20.70 -10.58
N CYS A 97 -10.43 19.57 -11.13
CA CYS A 97 -11.68 19.53 -11.88
C CYS A 97 -12.88 19.88 -11.01
N ILE A 98 -12.93 19.40 -9.76
CA ILE A 98 -14.01 19.75 -8.83
C ILE A 98 -13.99 21.24 -8.50
N GLU A 99 -12.82 21.79 -8.14
CA GLU A 99 -12.68 23.23 -7.85
C GLU A 99 -13.10 24.12 -9.02
N GLN A 100 -12.86 23.67 -10.25
CA GLN A 100 -13.27 24.38 -11.47
C GLN A 100 -14.78 24.34 -11.70
N GLU A 101 -15.47 23.26 -11.33
CA GLU A 101 -16.93 23.18 -11.42
C GLU A 101 -17.59 24.04 -10.33
N ASP A 102 -17.08 24.00 -9.09
CA ASP A 102 -17.54 24.83 -7.97
C ASP A 102 -17.47 26.34 -8.34
N ALA A 103 -16.38 26.77 -8.98
CA ALA A 103 -16.20 28.15 -9.44
C ALA A 103 -17.14 28.55 -10.58
N ARG A 104 -17.61 27.59 -11.39
CA ARG A 104 -18.59 27.85 -12.47
C ARG A 104 -20.01 27.96 -11.94
N GLY A 105 -20.37 27.13 -10.95
CA GLY A 105 -21.68 27.18 -10.29
C GLY A 105 -22.00 28.55 -9.71
N GLN A 106 -21.04 29.18 -9.02
CA GLN A 106 -21.22 30.50 -8.37
C GLN A 106 -21.46 31.68 -9.33
N SER A 107 -21.16 31.54 -10.63
CA SER A 107 -21.31 32.63 -11.61
C SER A 107 -22.66 32.59 -12.34
N GLY A 108 -23.41 31.49 -12.22
CA GLY A 108 -24.72 31.29 -12.85
C GLY A 108 -25.86 31.53 -11.87
N THR A 109 -26.22 32.78 -11.63
CA THR A 109 -27.30 33.18 -10.71
C THR A 109 -28.67 32.66 -11.17
N ASN A 110 -29.13 31.53 -10.63
CA ASN A 110 -30.52 31.08 -10.60
C ASN A 110 -30.73 30.29 -9.29
N GLN A 111 -31.41 30.93 -8.33
CA GLN A 111 -31.49 30.50 -6.91
C GLN A 111 -32.06 29.09 -6.68
N ASP A 112 -32.86 28.54 -7.60
CA ASP A 112 -33.49 27.22 -7.42
C ASP A 112 -32.61 26.03 -7.88
N LEU A 113 -31.52 26.29 -8.61
CA LEU A 113 -30.55 25.26 -9.04
C LEU A 113 -29.33 25.16 -8.09
N GLU A 114 -29.07 26.17 -7.27
CA GLU A 114 -27.92 26.22 -6.35
C GLU A 114 -28.01 25.18 -5.22
N GLU A 115 -29.20 24.93 -4.66
CA GLU A 115 -29.36 23.99 -3.53
C GLU A 115 -29.12 22.52 -3.93
N TYR A 116 -29.47 22.15 -5.17
CA TYR A 116 -29.21 20.79 -5.66
C TYR A 116 -27.73 20.57 -6.03
N ASP A 117 -27.08 21.60 -6.59
CA ASP A 117 -25.67 21.54 -6.98
C ASP A 117 -24.74 21.54 -5.77
N GLU A 118 -25.05 22.31 -4.72
CA GLU A 118 -24.32 22.25 -3.44
C GLU A 118 -24.40 20.86 -2.79
N ASN A 119 -25.56 20.21 -2.82
CA ASN A 119 -25.71 18.89 -2.22
C ASN A 119 -24.98 17.80 -3.03
N TRP A 120 -24.97 17.91 -4.36
CA TRP A 120 -24.25 16.99 -5.23
C TRP A 120 -22.73 17.18 -5.14
N THR A 121 -22.23 18.42 -5.15
CA THR A 121 -20.80 18.74 -4.98
C THR A 121 -20.31 18.36 -3.59
N ALA A 122 -21.09 18.58 -2.53
CA ALA A 122 -20.78 18.12 -1.19
C ALA A 122 -20.73 16.58 -1.11
N ALA A 123 -21.68 15.88 -1.73
CA ALA A 123 -21.68 14.41 -1.81
C ALA A 123 -20.50 13.88 -2.64
N ALA A 124 -20.13 14.54 -3.75
CA ALA A 124 -18.96 14.20 -4.56
C ALA A 124 -17.66 14.42 -3.77
N LYS A 125 -17.55 15.54 -3.04
CA LYS A 125 -16.41 15.90 -2.18
C LYS A 125 -16.25 14.95 -1.00
N LEU A 126 -17.34 14.54 -0.36
CA LEU A 126 -17.36 13.48 0.68
C LEU A 126 -16.98 12.10 0.11
N ARG A 127 -17.38 11.81 -1.14
CA ARG A 127 -16.95 10.58 -1.83
C ARG A 127 -15.49 10.62 -2.26
N LEU A 128 -14.91 11.80 -2.48
CA LEU A 128 -13.52 12.00 -2.90
C LEU A 128 -12.53 12.26 -1.77
N GLN A 129 -13.00 12.49 -0.55
CA GLN A 129 -12.22 12.17 0.66
C GLN A 129 -12.09 10.64 0.79
N ILE A 130 -11.57 10.00 -0.25
CA ILE A 130 -11.03 8.66 -0.13
C ILE A 130 -9.81 8.83 0.76
N ASN A 131 -9.96 8.42 2.02
CA ASN A 131 -8.87 8.39 2.97
C ASN A 131 -7.70 7.66 2.30
N ASP A 132 -6.55 8.31 2.19
CA ASP A 132 -5.33 7.75 1.62
C ASP A 132 -5.05 6.35 2.18
N ALA A 133 -5.36 6.14 3.46
CA ALA A 133 -5.19 4.85 4.09
C ALA A 133 -6.09 3.77 3.50
N SER A 134 -7.35 4.08 3.19
CA SER A 134 -8.25 3.14 2.51
C SER A 134 -7.76 2.80 1.09
N CYS A 135 -7.19 3.78 0.38
CA CYS A 135 -6.53 3.55 -0.92
C CYS A 135 -5.26 2.70 -0.78
N GLY A 136 -4.44 2.97 0.24
CA GLY A 136 -3.23 2.20 0.51
C GLY A 136 -3.54 0.75 0.86
N VAL A 137 -4.57 0.51 1.68
CA VAL A 137 -5.07 -0.85 1.96
C VAL A 137 -5.58 -1.51 0.69
N ALA A 138 -6.44 -0.84 -0.09
CA ALA A 138 -6.98 -1.38 -1.33
C ALA A 138 -5.86 -1.75 -2.32
N ALA A 139 -4.94 -0.82 -2.59
CA ALA A 139 -3.80 -1.07 -3.46
C ALA A 139 -2.90 -2.20 -2.94
N GLY A 140 -2.74 -2.30 -1.62
CA GLY A 140 -2.01 -3.38 -0.97
C GLY A 140 -2.67 -4.74 -1.14
N VAL A 141 -4.00 -4.79 -1.01
CA VAL A 141 -4.82 -5.98 -1.28
C VAL A 141 -4.66 -6.43 -2.72
N GLY A 142 -4.67 -5.51 -3.70
CA GLY A 142 -4.46 -5.87 -5.11
C GLY A 142 -3.07 -6.42 -5.40
N PHE A 143 -2.03 -5.75 -4.88
CA PHE A 143 -0.64 -6.18 -5.05
C PHE A 143 -0.36 -7.53 -4.35
N GLY A 144 -0.74 -7.65 -3.08
CA GLY A 144 -0.55 -8.85 -2.26
C GLY A 144 -1.43 -10.02 -2.69
N GLY A 145 -2.62 -9.76 -3.22
CA GLY A 145 -3.49 -10.78 -3.80
C GLY A 145 -2.87 -11.39 -5.05
N MET A 146 -2.30 -10.58 -5.94
CA MET A 146 -1.60 -11.11 -7.11
C MET A 146 -0.30 -11.80 -6.79
N HIS A 147 0.42 -11.31 -5.78
CA HIS A 147 1.59 -12.00 -5.27
C HIS A 147 1.23 -13.40 -4.74
N ALA A 148 0.18 -13.53 -3.93
CA ALA A 148 -0.29 -14.83 -3.45
C ALA A 148 -0.75 -15.74 -4.59
N ILE A 149 -1.51 -15.22 -5.57
CA ILE A 149 -1.96 -16.02 -6.71
C ILE A 149 -0.77 -16.53 -7.55
N MET A 150 0.24 -15.69 -7.81
CA MET A 150 1.44 -16.11 -8.55
C MET A 150 2.32 -17.09 -7.77
N LEU A 151 2.46 -16.89 -6.45
CA LEU A 151 3.31 -17.73 -5.58
C LEU A 151 2.66 -19.09 -5.30
N TYR A 152 1.36 -19.10 -5.01
CA TYR A 152 0.65 -20.27 -4.48
C TYR A 152 -0.35 -20.89 -5.47
N GLY A 153 -0.92 -20.11 -6.38
CA GLY A 153 -2.00 -20.55 -7.28
C GLY A 153 -1.60 -21.73 -8.17
N THR A 154 -0.39 -21.71 -8.74
CA THR A 154 0.12 -22.81 -9.57
C THR A 154 0.32 -24.11 -8.76
N LEU A 155 0.82 -24.00 -7.53
CA LEU A 155 0.99 -25.16 -6.64
C LEU A 155 -0.36 -25.73 -6.21
N LEU A 156 -1.31 -24.86 -5.85
CA LEU A 156 -2.66 -25.26 -5.51
C LEU A 156 -3.35 -25.99 -6.68
N ALA A 157 -3.17 -25.51 -7.90
CA ALA A 157 -3.70 -26.16 -9.10
C ALA A 157 -3.06 -27.54 -9.32
N SER A 158 -1.74 -27.68 -9.14
CA SER A 158 -1.02 -28.95 -9.31
C SER A 158 -1.44 -30.02 -8.29
N GLU A 159 -1.65 -29.63 -7.02
CA GLU A 159 -2.01 -30.55 -5.93
C GLU A 159 -3.52 -30.83 -5.84
N SER A 160 -4.35 -30.14 -6.64
CA SER A 160 -5.79 -30.38 -6.72
C SER A 160 -6.17 -31.72 -7.38
N GLY A 161 -5.19 -32.42 -7.96
CA GLY A 161 -5.35 -33.77 -8.51
C GLY A 161 -5.34 -34.88 -7.45
N ASN A 162 -5.80 -36.08 -7.83
CA ASN A 162 -5.86 -37.27 -6.96
C ASN A 162 -4.50 -37.88 -6.56
N VAL A 163 -3.38 -37.18 -6.80
CA VAL A 163 -2.04 -37.77 -6.79
C VAL A 163 -1.23 -37.24 -5.60
N GLY A 164 -1.20 -38.01 -4.51
CA GLY A 164 -0.22 -37.83 -3.41
C GLY A 164 -0.32 -36.50 -2.65
N VAL A 165 0.66 -36.25 -1.77
CA VAL A 165 0.96 -34.96 -1.13
C VAL A 165 2.45 -34.73 -1.37
N LEU A 166 2.84 -33.56 -1.89
CA LEU A 166 4.25 -33.26 -2.11
C LEU A 166 4.93 -32.78 -0.83
N TYR A 167 6.07 -33.40 -0.50
CA TYR A 167 6.95 -33.00 0.59
C TYR A 167 8.25 -32.46 0.00
N GLN A 168 8.82 -31.45 0.64
CA GLN A 168 10.11 -30.86 0.25
C GLN A 168 11.20 -31.34 1.21
N GLU A 169 12.42 -31.52 0.70
CA GLU A 169 13.59 -31.90 1.53
C GLU A 169 13.91 -30.86 2.61
N SER A 170 13.54 -29.60 2.36
CA SER A 170 13.62 -28.51 3.32
C SER A 170 12.77 -28.76 4.57
N CYS A 171 11.67 -29.53 4.45
CA CYS A 171 10.68 -29.78 5.51
C CYS A 171 9.96 -31.11 5.31
N PRO A 172 10.57 -32.24 5.71
CA PRO A 172 9.91 -33.54 5.58
C PRO A 172 8.64 -33.65 6.45
N ASP A 173 8.52 -32.83 7.50
CA ASP A 173 7.43 -32.89 8.48
C ASP A 173 6.16 -32.16 8.02
N ILE A 174 6.25 -31.25 7.04
CA ILE A 174 5.16 -30.36 6.63
C ILE A 174 4.91 -30.48 5.12
N PRO A 175 3.66 -30.64 4.66
CA PRO A 175 3.32 -30.60 3.24
C PRO A 175 3.79 -29.29 2.58
N SER A 176 4.36 -29.37 1.38
CA SER A 176 4.80 -28.19 0.62
C SER A 176 3.67 -27.19 0.41
N LEU A 177 2.45 -27.70 0.20
CA LEU A 177 1.23 -26.90 0.07
C LEU A 177 0.97 -26.03 1.31
N ALA A 178 1.15 -26.58 2.50
CA ALA A 178 0.94 -25.85 3.75
C ALA A 178 2.03 -24.79 3.97
N GLN A 179 3.28 -25.13 3.67
CA GLN A 179 4.41 -24.20 3.74
C GLN A 179 4.21 -23.00 2.79
N SER A 180 3.87 -23.26 1.52
CA SER A 180 3.62 -22.21 0.54
C SER A 180 2.40 -21.35 0.88
N ALA A 181 1.37 -21.93 1.52
CA ALA A 181 0.23 -21.16 2.01
C ALA A 181 0.64 -20.16 3.12
N VAL A 182 1.54 -20.56 4.03
CA VAL A 182 2.09 -19.66 5.06
C VAL A 182 2.95 -18.56 4.43
N TYR A 183 3.75 -18.87 3.40
CA TYR A 183 4.51 -17.85 2.67
C TYR A 183 3.58 -16.85 1.98
N ALA A 184 2.55 -17.33 1.27
CA ALA A 184 1.56 -16.48 0.63
C ALA A 184 0.84 -15.56 1.63
N LEU A 185 0.42 -16.12 2.78
CA LEU A 185 -0.16 -15.35 3.88
C LEU A 185 0.76 -14.21 4.35
N CYS A 186 2.03 -14.52 4.64
CA CYS A 186 2.99 -13.53 5.13
C CYS A 186 3.27 -12.44 4.09
N PHE A 187 3.51 -12.81 2.83
CA PHE A 187 3.75 -11.85 1.75
C PHE A 187 2.52 -10.99 1.45
N SER A 188 1.31 -11.55 1.45
CA SER A 188 0.09 -10.75 1.27
C SER A 188 -0.09 -9.70 2.37
N ILE A 189 0.15 -10.06 3.63
CA ILE A 189 0.09 -9.10 4.75
C ILE A 189 1.19 -8.04 4.61
N MET A 190 2.41 -8.45 4.27
CA MET A 190 3.54 -7.53 4.06
C MET A 190 3.30 -6.56 2.91
N ASP A 191 2.72 -7.02 1.79
CA ASP A 191 2.38 -6.18 0.64
C ASP A 191 1.39 -5.08 1.00
N ILE A 192 0.44 -5.36 1.91
CA ILE A 192 -0.47 -4.34 2.43
C ILE A 192 0.30 -3.25 3.19
N PHE A 193 1.14 -3.64 4.14
CA PHE A 193 1.93 -2.67 4.92
C PHE A 193 2.96 -1.92 4.07
N TRP A 194 3.62 -2.61 3.14
CA TRP A 194 4.53 -1.98 2.20
C TRP A 194 3.82 -0.97 1.30
N MET A 195 2.60 -1.27 0.85
CA MET A 195 1.84 -0.31 0.07
C MET A 195 1.47 0.92 0.91
N LEU A 196 0.97 0.73 2.14
CA LEU A 196 0.68 1.83 3.07
C LEU A 196 1.89 2.72 3.34
N LEU A 197 3.06 2.11 3.61
CA LEU A 197 4.32 2.82 3.78
C LEU A 197 4.78 3.52 2.49
N THR A 198 4.49 2.95 1.32
CA THR A 198 4.80 3.59 0.04
C THR A 198 3.94 4.82 -0.20
N PHE A 199 2.63 4.73 0.06
CA PHE A 199 1.72 5.90 0.03
C PHE A 199 2.20 7.00 0.96
N PHE A 200 2.51 6.64 2.21
CA PHE A 200 3.07 7.58 3.19
C PHE A 200 4.36 8.24 2.67
N GLY A 201 5.33 7.43 2.22
CA GLY A 201 6.63 7.90 1.78
C GLY A 201 6.57 8.81 0.55
N MET A 202 5.79 8.41 -0.46
CA MET A 202 5.61 9.18 -1.70
C MET A 202 4.86 10.49 -1.46
N ARG A 203 3.81 10.50 -0.63
CA ARG A 203 3.07 11.72 -0.30
C ARG A 203 3.97 12.75 0.38
N ARG A 204 4.80 12.33 1.34
CA ARG A 204 5.76 13.23 2.01
C ARG A 204 6.80 13.80 1.03
N ARG A 205 7.27 12.99 0.07
CA ARG A 205 8.18 13.49 -0.99
C ARG A 205 7.52 14.51 -1.92
N LEU A 206 6.21 14.46 -2.09
CA LEU A 206 5.46 15.44 -2.88
C LEU A 206 5.16 16.73 -2.10
N LEU A 207 4.79 16.62 -0.82
CA LEU A 207 4.43 17.78 0.01
C LEU A 207 5.65 18.62 0.45
N TYR A 208 6.76 17.98 0.79
CA TYR A 208 7.93 18.66 1.32
C TYR A 208 9.02 18.82 0.24
N HIS A 209 9.14 20.04 -0.27
CA HIS A 209 10.28 20.47 -1.08
C HIS A 209 11.56 20.51 -0.25
N ARG A 210 12.71 20.32 -0.91
CA ARG A 210 14.04 20.20 -0.29
C ARG A 210 14.34 21.46 0.54
N GLY A 211 14.61 21.31 1.84
CA GLY A 211 15.16 22.38 2.69
C GLY A 211 14.28 22.95 3.81
N ARG A 212 13.04 22.48 4.02
CA ARG A 212 12.26 22.79 5.23
C ARG A 212 12.25 21.58 6.18
N GLU A 213 12.97 21.68 7.28
CA GLU A 213 12.81 20.78 8.42
C GLU A 213 11.76 21.40 9.34
N PHE A 214 10.70 20.64 9.63
CA PHE A 214 9.73 21.00 10.65
C PHE A 214 10.12 20.25 11.91
N GLU A 215 10.43 20.98 12.97
CA GLU A 215 10.90 20.42 14.22
C GLU A 215 9.69 19.91 15.03
N ASP A 216 9.28 18.66 14.76
CA ASP A 216 8.24 18.02 15.52
C ASP A 216 8.82 17.53 16.86
N ASN A 217 8.33 18.10 17.98
CA ASN A 217 8.73 17.75 19.35
C ASN A 217 8.24 16.35 19.81
N ILE A 218 7.96 15.44 18.88
CA ILE A 218 7.48 14.09 19.18
C ILE A 218 8.67 13.21 19.55
N ARG A 219 8.88 13.03 20.87
CA ARG A 219 9.88 12.09 21.41
C ARG A 219 9.31 10.67 21.42
N GLY A 220 9.67 9.85 20.43
CA GLY A 220 9.30 8.42 20.37
C GLY A 220 9.78 7.72 19.10
N PHE A 221 9.58 6.41 19.00
CA PHE A 221 9.99 5.59 17.83
C PHE A 221 9.43 6.11 16.48
N GLY A 222 8.32 6.85 16.50
CA GLY A 222 7.76 7.48 15.30
C GLY A 222 8.54 8.68 14.77
N SER A 223 9.50 9.25 15.52
CA SER A 223 10.29 10.39 15.06
C SER A 223 11.15 10.06 13.83
N TYR A 224 11.55 8.79 13.66
CA TYR A 224 12.29 8.32 12.49
C TYR A 224 11.51 8.50 11.18
N PHE A 225 10.18 8.42 11.24
CA PHE A 225 9.28 8.63 10.10
C PHE A 225 8.61 10.02 10.14
N GLY A 226 9.25 11.01 10.76
CA GLY A 226 8.67 12.34 11.00
C GLY A 226 8.10 13.04 9.76
N ASN A 227 7.44 14.19 9.96
CA ASN A 227 6.77 14.97 8.92
C ASN A 227 7.75 15.73 8.00
N SER A 228 8.73 15.02 7.46
CA SER A 228 9.77 15.57 6.61
C SER A 228 9.94 14.72 5.35
N ARG A 229 10.66 15.28 4.37
CA ARG A 229 11.07 14.54 3.17
C ARG A 229 11.99 13.35 3.52
N SER A 230 12.83 13.49 4.54
CA SER A 230 13.72 12.41 4.99
C SER A 230 12.93 11.26 5.62
N GLY A 231 11.90 11.54 6.42
CA GLY A 231 10.99 10.53 6.96
C GLY A 231 10.29 9.74 5.86
N GLY A 232 9.85 10.42 4.79
CA GLY A 232 9.28 9.77 3.62
C GLY A 232 10.29 8.89 2.87
N ASN A 233 11.53 9.34 2.69
CA ASN A 233 12.59 8.51 2.08
C ASN A 233 12.94 7.30 2.95
N LEU A 234 12.95 7.46 4.28
CA LEU A 234 13.24 6.38 5.22
C LEU A 234 12.14 5.31 5.20
N ALA A 235 10.86 5.71 5.07
CA ALA A 235 9.76 4.78 4.81
C ALA A 235 9.96 3.96 3.53
N LEU A 236 10.33 4.60 2.43
CA LEU A 236 10.59 3.89 1.16
C LEU A 236 11.81 2.96 1.25
N MET A 237 12.88 3.39 1.92
CA MET A 237 14.04 2.52 2.18
C MET A 237 13.68 1.34 3.07
N PHE A 238 12.86 1.54 4.11
CA PHE A 238 12.39 0.47 4.96
C PHE A 238 11.57 -0.56 4.18
N VAL A 239 10.69 -0.12 3.27
CA VAL A 239 9.95 -1.02 2.37
C VAL A 239 10.91 -1.83 1.50
N LEU A 240 11.89 -1.18 0.87
CA LEU A 240 12.85 -1.88 0.01
C LEU A 240 13.70 -2.89 0.80
N LEU A 241 14.22 -2.50 1.96
CA LEU A 241 15.06 -3.36 2.79
C LEU A 241 14.29 -4.53 3.38
N SER A 242 13.06 -4.32 3.87
CA SER A 242 12.24 -5.41 4.40
C SER A 242 11.78 -6.36 3.28
N HIS A 243 11.54 -5.87 2.06
CA HIS A 243 11.23 -6.69 0.90
C HIS A 243 12.42 -7.53 0.42
N LEU A 244 13.60 -6.92 0.37
CA LEU A 244 14.84 -7.64 0.08
C LEU A 244 15.12 -8.68 1.19
N GLY A 245 14.96 -8.30 2.46
CA GLY A 245 15.16 -9.17 3.61
C GLY A 245 14.25 -10.40 3.60
N SER A 246 12.95 -10.24 3.33
CA SER A 246 12.03 -11.38 3.21
C SER A 246 12.40 -12.30 2.05
N SER A 247 12.84 -11.72 0.92
CA SER A 247 13.23 -12.49 -0.26
C SER A 247 14.53 -13.28 0.00
N ILE A 248 15.50 -12.69 0.70
CA ILE A 248 16.72 -13.39 1.13
C ILE A 248 16.38 -14.51 2.11
N VAL A 249 15.50 -14.27 3.08
CA VAL A 249 15.08 -15.30 4.04
C VAL A 249 14.43 -16.51 3.36
N THR A 250 13.71 -16.31 2.24
CA THR A 250 13.14 -17.44 1.49
C THR A 250 14.19 -18.36 0.87
N VAL A 251 15.39 -17.85 0.58
CA VAL A 251 16.53 -18.66 0.08
C VAL A 251 16.91 -19.75 1.08
N ALA A 252 16.74 -19.51 2.38
CA ALA A 252 17.09 -20.53 3.37
C ALA A 252 16.27 -21.83 3.20
N SER A 253 15.17 -21.80 2.43
CA SER A 253 14.43 -22.99 2.01
C SER A 253 15.23 -23.93 1.10
N PHE A 254 16.36 -23.51 0.52
CA PHE A 254 17.23 -24.40 -0.26
C PHE A 254 18.06 -25.37 0.61
N PHE A 255 18.18 -25.11 1.91
CA PHE A 255 18.93 -25.99 2.82
C PHE A 255 18.04 -27.07 3.43
N GLU A 256 18.65 -28.20 3.79
CA GLU A 256 17.99 -29.22 4.62
C GLU A 256 17.48 -28.58 5.91
N LYS A 257 16.21 -28.84 6.26
CA LYS A 257 15.54 -28.23 7.43
C LYS A 257 15.41 -26.70 7.34
N GLY A 258 15.50 -26.12 6.15
CA GLY A 258 15.43 -24.69 5.90
C GLY A 258 14.19 -23.98 6.46
N CYS A 259 13.01 -24.63 6.50
CA CYS A 259 11.80 -23.97 7.00
C CYS A 259 11.82 -23.64 8.49
N TYR A 260 12.60 -24.37 9.30
CA TYR A 260 12.74 -24.04 10.72
C TYR A 260 13.36 -22.64 10.90
N VAL A 261 14.09 -22.15 9.90
CA VAL A 261 14.61 -20.78 9.85
C VAL A 261 13.68 -19.88 9.04
N THR A 262 13.32 -20.27 7.82
CA THR A 262 12.56 -19.40 6.90
C THR A 262 11.18 -19.01 7.45
N ILE A 263 10.39 -19.96 7.97
CA ILE A 263 9.03 -19.66 8.43
C ILE A 263 9.04 -18.69 9.63
N PRO A 264 9.78 -18.95 10.73
CA PRO A 264 9.81 -18.01 11.86
C PRO A 264 10.41 -16.66 11.49
N SER A 265 11.47 -16.64 10.66
CA SER A 265 12.07 -15.38 10.21
C SER A 265 11.12 -14.55 9.34
N LEU A 266 10.37 -15.19 8.43
CA LEU A 266 9.41 -14.48 7.59
C LEU A 266 8.26 -13.90 8.42
N VAL A 267 7.69 -14.69 9.35
CA VAL A 267 6.68 -14.20 10.31
C VAL A 267 7.24 -13.06 11.16
N GLY A 268 8.48 -13.17 11.63
CA GLY A 268 9.16 -12.13 12.38
C GLY A 268 9.30 -10.83 11.60
N ILE A 269 9.68 -10.90 10.32
CA ILE A 269 9.75 -9.72 9.42
C ILE A 269 8.35 -9.14 9.21
N THR A 270 7.33 -9.97 8.97
CA THR A 270 5.95 -9.51 8.80
C THR A 270 5.46 -8.74 10.02
N LEU A 271 5.64 -9.30 11.23
CA LEU A 271 5.23 -8.67 12.48
C LEU A 271 6.05 -7.39 12.76
N PHE A 272 7.34 -7.41 12.44
CA PHE A 272 8.19 -6.22 12.58
C PHE A 272 7.74 -5.10 11.64
N THR A 273 7.45 -5.38 10.37
CA THR A 273 6.91 -4.41 9.42
C THR A 273 5.54 -3.88 9.85
N ALA A 274 4.67 -4.73 10.39
CA ALA A 274 3.37 -4.31 10.94
C ALA A 274 3.54 -3.41 12.17
N TYR A 275 4.44 -3.77 13.07
CA TYR A 275 4.76 -2.99 14.27
C TYR A 275 5.35 -1.63 13.93
N THR A 276 6.31 -1.55 12.99
CA THR A 276 6.91 -0.27 12.59
C THR A 276 5.89 0.65 11.95
N PHE A 277 4.95 0.09 11.15
CA PHE A 277 3.83 0.85 10.64
C PHE A 277 2.94 1.38 11.78
N TRP A 278 2.50 0.52 12.70
CA TRP A 278 1.56 0.93 13.76
C TRP A 278 2.17 1.90 14.78
N ALA A 279 3.40 1.65 15.21
CA ALA A 279 4.11 2.47 16.19
C ALA A 279 4.60 3.79 15.59
N GLY A 280 4.94 3.81 14.30
CA GLY A 280 5.54 4.95 13.62
C GLY A 280 4.56 5.73 12.76
N THR A 281 4.17 5.15 11.62
CA THR A 281 3.48 5.87 10.55
C THR A 281 1.97 5.97 10.76
N ALA A 282 1.32 4.99 11.39
CA ALA A 282 -0.14 4.95 11.52
C ALA A 282 -0.71 6.18 12.24
N ARG A 283 -0.03 6.67 13.28
CA ARG A 283 -0.45 7.89 14.01
C ARG A 283 -0.41 9.16 13.16
N ILE A 284 0.54 9.23 12.24
CA ILE A 284 0.72 10.38 11.34
C ILE A 284 -0.20 10.26 10.13
N TYR A 285 -0.40 9.02 9.66
CA TYR A 285 -1.08 8.71 8.42
C TYR A 285 -2.61 8.63 8.58
N MET A 286 -3.09 8.22 9.75
CA MET A 286 -4.50 8.22 10.14
C MET A 286 -4.68 9.15 11.36
N PRO A 287 -4.77 10.47 11.16
CA PRO A 287 -5.03 11.36 12.27
C PRO A 287 -6.42 11.05 12.87
N PRO A 288 -6.58 11.15 14.20
CA PRO A 288 -7.87 10.87 14.85
C PRO A 288 -8.94 11.83 14.33
N GLU A 289 -10.17 11.34 14.11
CA GLU A 289 -11.30 12.12 13.54
C GLU A 289 -11.53 13.50 14.19
N ASN A 290 -11.14 13.67 15.46
CA ASN A 290 -11.26 14.93 16.18
C ASN A 290 -10.26 16.03 15.73
N SER A 291 -9.23 15.73 14.93
CA SER A 291 -8.26 16.72 14.49
C SER A 291 -8.72 17.56 13.30
N ASP A 292 -9.67 17.09 12.49
CA ASP A 292 -10.15 17.86 11.33
C ASP A 292 -10.90 19.13 11.78
N GLN A 293 -11.52 19.10 12.96
CA GLN A 293 -12.13 20.30 13.55
C GLN A 293 -11.09 21.35 13.95
N SER A 294 -9.86 20.96 14.32
CA SER A 294 -8.84 21.92 14.72
C SER A 294 -8.18 22.60 13.51
N ILE A 295 -7.94 21.87 12.41
CA ILE A 295 -7.39 22.44 11.18
C ILE A 295 -8.41 23.39 10.54
N SER A 296 -9.70 23.01 10.49
CA SER A 296 -10.76 23.88 9.98
C SER A 296 -10.91 25.16 10.82
N ARG A 297 -10.82 25.05 12.15
CA ARG A 297 -10.80 26.22 13.05
C ARG A 297 -9.55 27.10 12.85
N THR A 298 -8.39 26.50 12.60
CA THR A 298 -7.15 27.26 12.39
C THR A 298 -7.16 28.00 11.05
N ALA A 299 -7.66 27.37 9.99
CA ALA A 299 -7.87 28.02 8.69
C ALA A 299 -8.86 29.19 8.80
N SER A 300 -10.00 28.98 9.49
CA SER A 300 -10.97 30.05 9.71
C SER A 300 -10.44 31.23 10.54
N ARG A 301 -9.47 31.00 11.44
CA ARG A 301 -8.78 32.07 12.16
C ARG A 301 -7.81 32.86 11.29
N VAL A 302 -7.06 32.18 10.42
CA VAL A 302 -6.14 32.86 9.48
C VAL A 302 -6.93 33.73 8.49
N GLU A 303 -8.10 33.27 8.07
CA GLU A 303 -8.99 34.03 7.19
C GLU A 303 -9.66 35.22 7.90
N ALA A 304 -10.02 35.06 9.19
CA ALA A 304 -10.49 36.18 10.02
C ALA A 304 -9.41 37.24 10.27
N ASP A 305 -8.14 36.85 10.43
CA ASP A 305 -7.02 37.80 10.61
C ASP A 305 -6.62 38.50 9.30
N GLN A 306 -6.99 37.97 8.13
CA GLN A 306 -6.77 38.61 6.83
C GLN A 306 -7.95 39.48 6.37
N ALA A 307 -9.04 39.55 7.14
CA ALA A 307 -10.15 40.43 6.83
C ALA A 307 -9.70 41.91 6.87
N PRO A 308 -9.96 42.69 5.81
CA PRO A 308 -9.52 44.09 5.73
C PRO A 308 -10.15 44.91 6.85
N VAL A 309 -9.30 45.56 7.66
CA VAL A 309 -9.71 46.47 8.73
C VAL A 309 -10.67 47.54 8.15
N PRO A 310 -11.87 47.72 8.73
CA PRO A 310 -12.83 48.69 8.21
C PRO A 310 -12.21 50.09 8.23
N ARG A 311 -12.09 50.67 7.04
CA ARG A 311 -11.54 52.01 6.84
C ARG A 311 -12.51 53.00 7.50
N ARG A 312 -12.14 53.53 8.67
CA ARG A 312 -12.89 54.59 9.37
C ARG A 312 -13.05 55.78 8.42
N THR A 313 -14.23 55.94 7.86
CA THR A 313 -14.64 57.17 7.17
C THR A 313 -14.72 58.27 8.23
N ARG A 314 -13.79 59.21 8.15
CA ARG A 314 -13.81 60.44 8.94
C ARG A 314 -14.95 61.30 8.35
N MET A 315 -16.00 61.52 9.12
CA MET A 315 -16.99 62.56 8.83
C MET A 315 -16.38 63.88 9.28
N ASP A 316 -16.12 64.77 8.33
CA ASP A 316 -15.89 66.19 8.53
C ASP A 316 -17.12 66.95 7.99
#